data_AF-A0A538KK00-F1
#
_entry.id   AF-A0A538KK00-F1
#
_cell.length_a   1.000
_cell.length_b   1.000
_cell.length_c   1.000
_cell.angle_alpha   90.00
_cell.angle_beta   90.00
_cell.angle_gamma   90.00
#
_symmetry.space_group_name_H-M   'P 1'
#
loop_
_entity.id
_entity.type
_entity.pdbx_description
1 polymer ?
#
loop_
_entity_poly.entity_id
_entity_poly.type
_entity_poly.pdbx_seq_one_letter_code
_entity_poly.pdbx_strand_id
1 'polypeptide(L)'
;MSVFRGIDHDELERGARAQPALEEKRKATRSGVLGTGTLACRRCDAPIDPGTSPKLLTELLACPFCHARGPVCDFLSLATPTRPARVVVRVALPIR
;
A
#
# COMPACT_ATOMS: atom_id res chain seq x y z
N MET A 1 -21.65 -32.37 39.58
CA MET A 1 -21.18 -32.08 40.96
C MET A 1 -19.92 -31.23 40.85
N SER A 2 -19.97 -30.01 41.41
CA SER A 2 -18.95 -29.02 41.82
C SER A 2 -17.62 -28.91 41.02
N VAL A 3 -16.97 -27.75 40.82
CA VAL A 3 -16.65 -26.65 41.75
C VAL A 3 -16.13 -25.42 40.96
N PHE A 4 -16.29 -24.21 41.50
CA PHE A 4 -15.71 -22.93 41.03
C PHE A 4 -14.16 -22.85 41.10
N ARG A 5 -13.53 -22.07 40.22
CA ARG A 5 -12.27 -21.29 40.40
C ARG A 5 -12.05 -20.46 39.12
N GLY A 6 -12.08 -19.13 39.12
CA GLY A 6 -11.28 -18.22 39.95
C GLY A 6 -9.94 -18.00 39.24
N ILE A 7 -9.85 -17.00 38.37
CA ILE A 7 -8.59 -16.57 37.76
C ILE A 7 -8.37 -15.13 38.20
N ASP A 8 -7.68 -14.98 39.33
CA ASP A 8 -6.87 -13.81 39.64
C ASP A 8 -5.46 -14.33 39.92
N HIS A 9 -4.48 -13.77 39.22
CA HIS A 9 -3.08 -13.56 39.59
C HIS A 9 -2.45 -12.88 38.36
N ASP A 10 -2.24 -11.57 38.38
CA ASP A 10 -1.20 -10.81 39.12
C ASP A 10 0.21 -11.01 38.53
N GLU A 11 0.70 -9.88 38.06
CA GLU A 11 2.06 -9.39 37.81
C GLU A 11 3.26 -10.33 37.56
N LEU A 12 3.94 -9.95 36.47
CA LEU A 12 5.38 -9.69 36.35
C LEU A 12 6.35 -10.84 36.01
N GLU A 13 7.35 -10.42 35.22
CA GLU A 13 8.59 -11.09 34.88
C GLU A 13 8.54 -12.22 33.84
N ARG A 14 8.62 -11.84 32.55
CA ARG A 14 9.50 -12.59 31.65
C ARG A 14 10.10 -11.68 30.59
N GLY A 15 11.36 -11.32 30.80
CA GLY A 15 12.18 -10.55 29.87
C GLY A 15 12.09 -11.10 28.46
N ALA A 16 11.31 -10.43 27.62
CA ALA A 16 11.40 -10.58 26.19
C ALA A 16 12.68 -9.86 25.78
N ARG A 17 13.78 -10.64 25.70
CA ARG A 17 14.95 -10.23 24.92
C ARG A 17 14.41 -9.63 23.63
N ALA A 18 14.65 -8.33 23.43
CA ALA A 18 14.40 -7.69 22.16
C ALA A 18 15.13 -8.52 21.12
N GLN A 19 14.38 -9.34 20.38
CA GLN A 19 14.92 -10.02 19.22
C GLN A 19 15.43 -8.89 18.34
N PRO A 20 16.71 -8.89 17.92
CA PRO A 20 17.16 -7.91 16.95
C PRO A 20 16.22 -8.08 15.76
N ALA A 21 15.38 -7.07 15.53
CA ALA A 21 14.55 -7.01 14.34
C ALA A 21 15.53 -7.19 13.18
N LEU A 22 15.42 -8.33 12.50
CA LEU A 22 16.32 -8.66 11.40
C LEU A 22 15.98 -7.66 10.30
N GLU A 23 16.64 -6.51 10.31
CA GLU A 23 16.46 -5.48 9.31
C GLU A 23 17.15 -5.97 8.04
N GLU A 24 16.38 -6.66 7.20
CA GLU A 24 16.85 -7.11 5.90
C GLU A 24 17.00 -5.89 4.99
N LYS A 25 18.22 -5.33 4.95
CA LYS A 25 18.58 -4.27 4.00
C LYS A 25 18.71 -4.86 2.60
N ARG A 26 17.58 -5.01 1.90
CA ARG A 26 17.56 -5.28 0.47
C ARG A 26 17.98 -4.02 -0.28
N LYS A 27 19.24 -3.99 -0.75
CA LYS A 27 19.64 -2.98 -1.73
C LYS A 27 18.79 -3.18 -2.98
N ALA A 28 18.01 -2.17 -3.35
CA ALA A 28 17.36 -2.15 -4.65
C ALA A 28 18.47 -2.05 -5.71
N THR A 29 18.87 -3.18 -6.29
CA THR A 29 19.82 -3.24 -7.41
C THR A 29 19.10 -3.38 -8.75
N ARG A 30 17.78 -3.61 -8.73
CA ARG A 30 16.99 -3.92 -9.92
C ARG A 30 15.64 -3.23 -9.85
N SER A 31 15.29 -2.49 -10.89
CA SER A 31 13.91 -2.06 -11.15
C SER A 31 13.07 -3.27 -11.55
N GLY A 32 11.84 -3.37 -11.06
CA GLY A 32 10.96 -4.51 -11.30
C GLY A 32 9.49 -4.12 -11.40
N VAL A 33 8.68 -4.99 -12.00
CA VAL A 33 7.21 -4.86 -11.94
C VAL A 33 6.75 -5.31 -10.57
N LEU A 34 6.01 -4.44 -9.87
CA LEU A 34 5.40 -4.75 -8.58
C LEU A 34 4.05 -5.46 -8.76
N GLY A 35 3.29 -5.06 -9.78
CA GLY A 35 2.01 -5.67 -10.10
C GLY A 35 1.22 -4.88 -11.13
N THR A 36 -0.01 -5.34 -11.39
CA THR A 36 -1.01 -4.62 -12.18
C THR A 36 -2.11 -4.09 -11.27
N GLY A 37 -2.74 -2.99 -11.68
CA GLY A 37 -3.81 -2.37 -10.91
C GLY A 37 -4.76 -1.58 -11.80
N THR A 38 -5.62 -0.80 -11.16
CA THR A 38 -6.53 0.15 -11.82
C THR A 38 -6.36 1.55 -11.26
N LEU A 39 -6.50 2.56 -12.12
CA LEU A 39 -6.60 3.95 -11.69
C LEU A 39 -8.05 4.44 -11.80
N ALA A 40 -8.63 4.80 -10.66
CA ALA A 40 -9.97 5.34 -10.56
C ALA A 40 -10.08 6.37 -9.42
N CYS A 41 -10.94 7.37 -9.58
CA CYS A 41 -11.22 8.33 -8.53
C CYS A 41 -12.01 7.70 -7.39
N ARG A 42 -11.54 7.77 -6.14
CA ARG A 42 -12.30 7.27 -4.98
C ARG A 42 -13.61 8.03 -4.69
N ARG A 43 -13.76 9.26 -5.17
CA ARG A 43 -14.98 10.07 -4.93
C ARG A 43 -16.10 9.78 -5.92
N CYS A 44 -15.79 9.67 -7.21
CA CYS A 44 -16.79 9.49 -8.26
C CYS A 44 -16.64 8.20 -9.07
N ASP A 45 -15.65 7.36 -8.74
CA ASP A 45 -15.35 6.09 -9.39
C ASP A 45 -15.03 6.20 -10.90
N ALA A 46 -14.70 7.41 -11.35
CA ALA A 46 -14.34 7.63 -12.75
C ALA A 46 -12.95 7.06 -13.05
N PRO A 47 -12.78 6.36 -14.20
CA PRO A 47 -11.46 5.90 -14.63
C PRO A 47 -10.54 7.10 -14.92
N ILE A 48 -9.26 6.95 -14.59
CA ILE A 48 -8.25 7.99 -14.85
C ILE A 48 -7.15 7.42 -15.74
N ASP A 49 -6.91 8.08 -16.86
CA ASP A 49 -5.74 7.87 -17.68
C ASP A 49 -4.55 8.68 -17.11
N PRO A 50 -3.44 8.04 -16.68
CA PRO A 50 -2.27 8.75 -16.20
C PRO A 50 -1.45 9.38 -17.35
N GLY A 51 -1.82 9.11 -18.61
CA GLY A 51 -1.10 9.55 -19.79
C GLY A 51 0.07 8.63 -20.16
N THR A 52 0.90 9.06 -21.11
CA THR A 52 1.99 8.26 -21.68
C THR A 52 3.28 8.27 -20.86
N SER A 53 3.45 9.26 -19.98
CA SER A 53 4.65 9.41 -19.16
C SER A 53 4.49 8.67 -17.83
N PRO A 54 5.54 7.97 -17.32
CA PRO A 54 5.51 7.38 -16.00
C PRO A 54 5.25 8.44 -14.93
N LYS A 55 4.33 8.15 -14.01
CA LYS A 55 4.05 9.01 -12.85
C LYS A 55 4.60 8.40 -11.57
N LEU A 56 5.10 9.25 -10.67
CA LEU A 56 5.45 8.81 -9.32
C LEU A 56 4.18 8.59 -8.51
N LEU A 57 4.19 7.62 -7.59
CA LEU A 57 3.03 7.38 -6.72
C LEU A 57 2.70 8.57 -5.82
N THR A 58 3.69 9.42 -5.54
CA THR A 58 3.58 10.64 -4.75
C THR A 58 3.24 11.88 -5.59
N GLU A 59 3.24 11.78 -6.91
CA GLU A 59 2.88 12.89 -7.80
C GLU A 59 1.40 13.23 -7.66
N LEU A 60 1.05 14.51 -7.75
CA LEU A 60 -0.34 14.94 -7.68
C LEU A 60 -1.08 14.62 -8.98
N LEU A 61 -2.27 14.06 -8.82
CA LEU A 61 -3.23 13.77 -9.88
C LEU A 61 -4.56 14.46 -9.55
N ALA A 62 -5.25 14.93 -10.59
CA ALA A 62 -6.58 15.50 -10.49
C ALA A 62 -7.56 14.66 -11.29
N CYS A 63 -8.71 14.33 -10.71
CA CYS A 63 -9.79 13.67 -11.44
C CYS A 63 -10.37 14.65 -12.48
N PRO A 64 -10.46 14.27 -13.76
CA PRO A 64 -11.01 15.14 -14.80
C PRO A 64 -12.53 15.35 -14.69
N PHE A 65 -13.23 14.55 -13.86
CA PHE A 65 -14.68 14.60 -13.71
C PHE A 65 -15.14 15.36 -12.46
N CYS A 66 -14.58 15.07 -11.29
CA CYS A 66 -15.00 15.69 -10.02
C CYS A 66 -13.94 16.62 -9.41
N HIS A 67 -12.81 16.81 -10.08
CA HIS A 67 -11.70 17.65 -9.64
C HIS A 67 -11.08 17.31 -8.28
N ALA A 68 -11.37 16.13 -7.73
CA ALA A 68 -10.65 15.61 -6.57
C ALA A 68 -9.15 15.53 -6.87
N ARG A 69 -8.32 16.05 -5.97
CA ARG A 69 -6.85 16.07 -6.09
C ARG A 69 -6.23 15.24 -4.98
N GLY A 70 -5.16 14.53 -5.31
CA GLY A 70 -4.39 13.73 -4.36
C GLY A 70 -3.17 13.10 -5.03
N PRO A 71 -2.29 12.43 -4.27
CA PRO A 71 -1.22 11.62 -4.84
C PRO A 71 -1.78 10.48 -5.70
N VAL A 72 -1.06 10.04 -6.73
CA VAL A 72 -1.45 8.92 -7.62
C VAL A 72 -1.83 7.66 -6.82
N CYS A 73 -1.18 7.38 -5.69
CA CYS A 73 -1.52 6.24 -4.84
C CYS A 73 -2.97 6.25 -4.32
N ASP A 74 -3.58 7.42 -4.15
CA ASP A 74 -4.97 7.53 -3.70
C ASP A 74 -5.96 7.09 -4.78
N PHE A 75 -5.54 7.14 -6.04
CA PHE A 75 -6.35 6.72 -7.20
C PHE A 75 -6.07 5.27 -7.60
N LEU A 76 -5.04 4.65 -7.03
CA LEU A 76 -4.58 3.31 -7.37
C LEU A 76 -5.28 2.23 -6.53
N SER A 77 -5.76 1.20 -7.22
CA SER A 77 -6.18 -0.08 -6.62
C SER A 77 -5.38 -1.23 -7.21
N LEU A 78 -4.78 -2.05 -6.34
CA LEU A 78 -4.09 -3.30 -6.69
C LEU A 78 -4.98 -4.55 -6.54
N ALA A 79 -6.26 -4.36 -6.20
CA ALA A 79 -7.21 -5.47 -6.20
C ALA A 79 -7.39 -6.01 -7.63
N THR A 80 -7.87 -7.25 -7.76
CA THR A 80 -8.18 -7.86 -9.06
C THR A 80 -8.96 -6.86 -9.93
N PRO A 81 -8.43 -6.49 -11.11
CA PRO A 81 -8.93 -5.33 -11.84
C PRO A 81 -10.34 -5.58 -12.35
N THR A 82 -11.31 -4.86 -11.78
CA THR A 82 -12.72 -4.90 -12.22
C THR A 82 -13.03 -3.86 -13.29
N ARG A 83 -12.11 -2.91 -13.57
CA ARG A 83 -12.30 -1.76 -14.48
C ARG A 83 -11.27 -1.73 -15.62
N PRO A 84 -11.59 -1.07 -16.76
CA PRO A 84 -10.74 -1.07 -17.96
C PRO A 84 -9.45 -0.24 -17.84
N ALA A 85 -9.37 0.71 -16.90
CA ALA A 85 -8.19 1.58 -16.71
C ALA A 85 -7.02 0.83 -16.05
N ARG A 86 -6.45 -0.15 -16.76
CA ARG A 86 -5.37 -1.03 -16.29
C ARG A 86 -4.03 -0.30 -16.32
N VAL A 87 -3.31 -0.39 -15.21
CA VAL A 87 -1.96 0.18 -15.08
C VAL A 87 -0.96 -0.87 -14.60
N VAL A 88 0.32 -0.66 -14.93
CA VAL A 88 1.43 -1.45 -14.42
C VAL A 88 2.20 -0.62 -13.41
N VAL A 89 2.37 -1.15 -12.21
CA VAL A 89 3.15 -0.50 -11.15
C VAL A 89 4.57 -1.06 -11.17
N ARG A 90 5.56 -0.17 -11.16
CA ARG A 90 6.98 -0.52 -11.22
C ARG A 90 7.73 0.08 -10.04
N VAL A 91 8.68 -0.67 -9.51
CA VAL A 91 9.72 -0.13 -8.64
C VAL A 91 10.86 0.35 -9.53
N ALA A 92 11.21 1.63 -9.42
CA ALA A 92 12.36 2.22 -10.09
C ALA A 92 13.40 2.63 -9.04
N LEU A 93 14.67 2.61 -9.42
CA LEU A 93 15.71 3.22 -8.58
C LEU A 93 15.51 4.74 -8.60
N PRO A 94 15.66 5.43 -7.46
CA PRO A 94 15.64 6.88 -7.45
C PRO A 94 16.75 7.41 -8.35
N ILE A 95 16.38 8.29 -9.27
CA ILE A 95 17.34 9.03 -10.08
C ILE A 95 17.94 10.09 -9.14
N ARG A 96 19.27 10.09 -9.00
CA ARG A 96 20.00 11.07 -8.18
C ARG A 96 20.08 12.41 -8.88
#